data_AF-A0AAN7CYW7-F1
#
_entry.id   AF-A0AAN7CYW7-F1
#
_cell.length_a   1.000
_cell.length_b   1.000
_cell.length_c   1.000
_cell.angle_alpha   90.00
_cell.angle_beta   90.00
_cell.angle_gamma   90.00
#
_symmetry.space_group_name_H-M   'P 1'
#
loop_
_entity.id
_entity.type
_entity.pdbx_description
1 polymer ?
#
loop_
_entity_poly.entity_id
_entity_poly.type
_entity_poly.pdbx_seq_one_letter_code
_entity_poly.pdbx_strand_id
1 'polypeptide(L)'
;MLQPRLRPLAAGVASLSSLCQRTLQLNAARRYSAAGPTNGKDTASEDPTTAFGPPSTQLEPVKMRTYKPRTPGLRHLKRPINDHLWKGRPFLPLTFPKKGHGKGGRNNSGKITIRHRGGGHKRRIRIVDFKRWTPGPHTVERIEYDPGRSAHIALLTEQATGKKSYIVAAEGMRAGDVVQSYRSGIPQDLLDSMGGVIDPGILAAKTAWRGNCLPLHMIPVGTVVYCVGSRMDGGAVFCRSAGTYATIISKEEETRDDGTKVMTGKHVIVRLQSGEIRKVSKDACATIGVASNIMHHYRQLGKAGRSRWLNIRPTVRGVAMNAFEHPHGGGRGKSKGNRNPVSPWGQPAKGGFKTRKKSNVNKWVVTPRVRNMGKRRDKNMS
;
A
#
# COMPACT_ATOMS: atom_id res chain seq x y z
N MET A 1 5.53 58.39 41.73
CA MET A 1 6.56 59.44 41.75
C MET A 1 7.77 58.94 40.98
N LEU A 2 8.15 59.70 39.95
CA LEU A 2 9.47 59.83 39.32
C LEU A 2 10.09 58.59 38.61
N GLN A 3 9.84 58.51 37.30
CA GLN A 3 10.95 58.35 36.33
C GLN A 3 11.69 59.69 36.19
N PRO A 4 12.98 59.69 35.77
CA PRO A 4 13.30 60.23 34.43
C PRO A 4 14.47 59.48 33.73
N ARG A 5 14.37 59.13 32.43
CA ARG A 5 14.79 59.83 31.18
C ARG A 5 16.22 59.51 30.67
N LEU A 6 16.24 58.76 29.55
CA LEU A 6 16.91 58.98 28.24
C LEU A 6 18.22 59.80 28.14
N ARG A 7 19.21 59.24 27.40
CA ARG A 7 19.77 59.86 26.17
C ARG A 7 20.53 58.85 25.26
N PRO A 8 20.48 59.01 23.92
CA PRO A 8 21.21 58.23 22.93
C PRO A 8 22.50 58.94 22.46
N LEU A 9 23.44 58.19 21.85
CA LEU A 9 24.56 58.74 21.09
C LEU A 9 24.51 58.22 19.65
N ALA A 10 24.61 59.16 18.72
CA ALA A 10 24.56 58.97 17.28
C ALA A 10 25.91 59.30 16.63
N ALA A 11 26.14 58.64 15.48
CA ALA A 11 26.87 59.07 14.29
C ALA A 11 28.39 59.32 14.35
N GLY A 12 29.10 58.55 13.52
CA GLY A 12 30.41 58.88 12.95
C GLY A 12 30.50 58.31 11.54
N VAL A 13 30.37 59.18 10.54
CA VAL A 13 30.55 58.92 9.10
C VAL A 13 32.03 59.12 8.77
N ALA A 14 32.65 58.19 8.04
CA ALA A 14 33.89 58.46 7.31
C ALA A 14 33.94 57.60 6.03
N SER A 15 33.72 58.28 4.91
CA SER A 15 34.01 57.83 3.55
C SER A 15 35.49 58.02 3.24
N LEU A 16 36.17 57.02 2.68
CA LEU A 16 37.39 57.23 1.90
C LEU A 16 37.42 56.22 0.74
N SER A 17 37.22 56.77 -0.45
CA SER A 17 37.39 56.12 -1.74
C SER A 17 38.81 56.33 -2.27
N SER A 18 39.28 55.33 -3.02
CA SER A 18 40.31 55.35 -4.07
C SER A 18 41.78 55.37 -3.67
N LEU A 19 42.48 54.27 -4.00
CA LEU A 19 43.59 54.15 -4.96
C LEU A 19 44.16 52.72 -4.84
N CYS A 20 43.80 51.78 -5.73
CA CYS A 20 44.35 51.53 -7.06
C CYS A 20 45.59 50.61 -7.06
N GLN A 21 45.38 49.42 -7.65
CA GLN A 21 46.27 48.62 -8.49
C GLN A 21 47.23 47.55 -7.94
N ARG A 22 47.17 46.40 -8.67
CA ARG A 22 48.07 45.24 -8.80
C ARG A 22 47.88 44.16 -7.71
N THR A 23 47.60 42.88 -8.00
CA THR A 23 47.88 42.04 -9.19
C THR A 23 47.00 40.78 -9.22
N LEU A 24 46.46 40.51 -10.42
CA LEU A 24 46.35 39.24 -11.16
C LEU A 24 46.17 37.88 -10.44
N GLN A 25 45.15 37.18 -10.95
CA GLN A 25 45.03 35.74 -11.22
C GLN A 25 44.69 34.79 -10.06
N LEU A 26 43.44 34.32 -10.07
CA LEU A 26 43.10 32.89 -10.21
C LEU A 26 41.59 32.74 -10.50
N ASN A 27 41.25 32.73 -11.79
CA ASN A 27 39.95 32.30 -12.29
C ASN A 27 39.85 30.77 -12.20
N ALA A 28 39.31 30.24 -11.11
CA ALA A 28 38.80 28.87 -11.10
C ALA A 28 37.34 28.88 -11.57
N ALA A 29 37.17 28.72 -12.88
CA ALA A 29 35.88 28.50 -13.52
C ALA A 29 35.14 27.33 -12.82
N ARG A 30 33.96 27.62 -12.24
CA ARG A 30 32.99 26.58 -11.88
C ARG A 30 32.53 25.93 -13.18
N ARG A 31 33.12 24.78 -13.49
CA ARG A 31 32.61 23.84 -14.50
C ARG A 31 31.24 23.37 -14.02
N TYR A 32 30.19 23.84 -14.68
CA TYR A 32 28.91 23.15 -14.72
C TYR A 32 29.18 21.79 -15.39
N SER A 33 28.91 20.70 -14.68
CA SER A 33 28.96 19.37 -15.28
C SER A 33 27.89 19.30 -16.37
N ALA A 34 28.33 19.23 -17.63
CA ALA A 34 27.48 19.04 -18.78
C ALA A 34 26.58 17.81 -18.59
N ALA A 35 25.30 17.96 -18.95
CA ALA A 35 24.40 16.84 -19.15
C ALA A 35 24.98 15.95 -20.25
N GLY A 36 25.26 14.68 -19.91
CA GLY A 36 25.63 13.68 -20.91
C GLY A 36 24.46 13.40 -21.86
N PRO A 37 24.73 12.95 -23.10
CA PRO A 37 23.71 12.74 -24.11
C PRO A 37 22.71 11.68 -23.64
N THR A 38 21.42 12.02 -23.69
CA THR A 38 20.34 11.05 -23.57
C THR A 38 20.39 10.17 -24.80
N ASN A 39 20.97 8.97 -24.68
CA ASN A 39 20.73 7.91 -25.64
C ASN A 39 19.23 7.66 -25.69
N GLY A 40 18.60 8.06 -26.82
CA GLY A 40 17.30 7.56 -27.20
C GLY A 40 17.36 6.05 -27.21
N LYS A 41 16.46 5.43 -26.45
CA LYS A 41 16.09 4.03 -26.61
C LYS A 41 14.58 4.02 -26.83
N ASP A 42 14.24 3.93 -28.10
CA ASP A 42 13.22 3.06 -28.68
C ASP A 42 11.92 2.95 -27.89
N THR A 43 10.88 3.54 -28.47
CA THR A 43 9.50 3.08 -28.35
C THR A 43 9.46 1.58 -28.65
N ALA A 44 9.58 0.75 -27.62
CA ALA A 44 9.28 -0.66 -27.72
C ALA A 44 7.79 -0.77 -28.06
N SER A 45 7.51 -1.26 -29.27
CA SER A 45 6.22 -1.83 -29.64
C SER A 45 5.85 -2.88 -28.59
N GLU A 46 4.76 -2.65 -27.87
CA GLU A 46 4.26 -3.61 -26.90
C GLU A 46 3.72 -4.84 -27.64
N ASP A 47 4.51 -5.92 -27.67
CA ASP A 47 4.05 -7.22 -28.13
C ASP A 47 2.95 -7.74 -27.17
N PRO A 48 1.77 -8.14 -27.67
CA PRO A 48 0.63 -8.55 -26.82
C PRO A 48 0.88 -9.83 -26.02
N THR A 49 1.94 -10.57 -26.32
CA THR A 49 2.33 -11.82 -25.64
C THR A 49 2.99 -11.61 -24.28
N THR A 50 3.45 -10.39 -23.95
CA THR A 50 4.05 -10.11 -22.63
C THR A 50 3.01 -9.95 -21.50
N ALA A 51 1.70 -9.93 -21.82
CA ALA A 51 0.64 -9.71 -20.85
C ALA A 51 0.44 -10.86 -19.84
N PHE A 52 0.93 -12.07 -20.16
CA PHE A 52 0.68 -13.29 -19.36
C PHE A 52 1.95 -13.91 -18.72
N GLY A 53 3.14 -13.37 -18.99
CA GLY A 53 4.39 -13.89 -18.44
C GLY A 53 4.68 -13.39 -17.00
N PRO A 54 5.38 -14.17 -16.17
CA PRO A 54 5.95 -13.64 -14.93
C PRO A 54 6.92 -12.49 -15.25
N PRO A 55 7.02 -11.45 -14.41
CA PRO A 55 7.88 -10.30 -14.69
C PRO A 55 9.35 -10.73 -14.88
N SER A 56 10.04 -10.08 -15.81
CA SER A 56 11.43 -10.38 -16.19
C SER A 56 12.39 -10.44 -14.99
N THR A 57 13.27 -11.45 -14.96
CA THR A 57 14.21 -11.78 -13.87
C THR A 57 15.41 -10.82 -13.76
N GLN A 58 15.52 -9.79 -14.61
CA GLN A 58 16.55 -8.78 -14.46
C GLN A 58 16.22 -7.90 -13.24
N LEU A 59 16.85 -8.22 -12.11
CA LEU A 59 16.69 -7.50 -10.85
C LEU A 59 17.37 -6.13 -10.96
N GLU A 60 16.65 -5.16 -11.53
CA GLU A 60 16.99 -3.75 -11.32
C GLU A 60 17.13 -3.50 -9.80
N PRO A 61 18.26 -2.94 -9.34
CA PRO A 61 18.49 -2.78 -7.91
C PRO A 61 17.39 -1.90 -7.31
N VAL A 62 16.79 -2.39 -6.21
CA VAL A 62 15.70 -1.68 -5.50
C VAL A 62 16.14 -0.26 -5.12
N LYS A 63 15.71 0.72 -5.92
CA LYS A 63 16.14 2.12 -5.78
C LYS A 63 15.37 2.80 -4.66
N MET A 64 16.04 2.99 -3.52
CA MET A 64 15.48 3.65 -2.34
C MET A 64 16.15 5.02 -2.12
N ARG A 65 15.36 6.02 -1.71
CA ARG A 65 15.87 7.34 -1.34
C ARG A 65 16.53 7.31 0.03
N THR A 66 17.84 7.53 0.05
CA THR A 66 18.65 7.80 1.24
C THR A 66 19.01 9.29 1.30
N TYR A 67 19.58 9.74 2.42
CA TYR A 67 19.92 11.15 2.66
C TYR A 67 21.33 11.23 3.22
N LYS A 68 22.04 12.34 2.96
CA LYS A 68 23.35 12.60 3.60
C LYS A 68 23.17 12.51 5.12
N PRO A 69 23.96 11.68 5.84
CA PRO A 69 23.77 11.41 7.26
C PRO A 69 24.29 12.55 8.14
N ARG A 70 23.76 13.77 7.96
CA ARG A 70 24.14 14.95 8.75
C ARG A 70 23.69 14.87 10.21
N THR A 71 22.68 14.07 10.50
CA THR A 71 22.19 13.80 11.87
C THR A 71 22.03 12.29 12.08
N PRO A 72 22.18 11.81 13.32
CA PRO A 72 22.04 10.38 13.62
C PRO A 72 20.67 9.83 13.21
N GLY A 73 19.60 10.64 13.34
CA GLY A 73 18.25 10.25 12.94
C GLY A 73 18.01 10.14 11.42
N LEU A 74 18.89 10.71 10.59
CA LEU A 74 18.83 10.60 9.12
C LEU A 74 19.62 9.41 8.58
N ARG A 75 20.64 8.93 9.29
CA ARG A 75 21.54 7.85 8.85
C ARG A 75 20.81 6.60 8.36
N HIS A 76 19.74 6.20 9.06
CA HIS A 76 18.95 5.00 8.75
C HIS A 76 17.60 5.31 8.10
N LEU A 77 17.40 6.52 7.57
CA LEU A 77 16.17 6.86 6.89
C LEU A 77 16.21 6.37 5.44
N LYS A 78 15.29 5.47 5.10
CA LYS A 78 15.06 5.01 3.72
C LYS A 78 13.61 5.19 3.32
N ARG A 79 13.37 5.73 2.11
CA ARG A 79 12.02 5.89 1.53
C ARG A 79 11.94 5.30 0.12
N PRO A 80 10.83 4.68 -0.27
CA PRO A 80 10.61 4.33 -1.67
C PRO A 80 10.47 5.60 -2.51
N ILE A 81 11.08 5.62 -3.69
CA ILE A 81 10.98 6.72 -4.65
C ILE A 81 9.65 6.57 -5.39
N ASN A 82 8.80 7.60 -5.32
CA ASN A 82 7.49 7.60 -5.95
C ASN A 82 7.22 9.01 -6.50
N ASP A 83 8.00 9.42 -7.49
CA ASP A 83 8.00 10.81 -7.98
C ASP A 83 6.79 11.12 -8.88
N HIS A 84 6.12 10.09 -9.40
CA HIS A 84 4.87 10.17 -10.16
C HIS A 84 3.65 10.51 -9.29
N LEU A 85 3.79 10.54 -7.95
CA LEU A 85 2.68 10.86 -7.06
C LEU A 85 2.29 12.34 -7.15
N TRP A 86 0.99 12.57 -7.14
CA TRP A 86 0.41 13.90 -7.02
C TRP A 86 0.90 14.64 -5.78
N LYS A 87 1.38 15.87 -5.98
CA LYS A 87 1.96 16.72 -4.92
C LYS A 87 0.91 17.60 -4.23
N GLY A 88 -0.29 17.71 -4.79
CA GLY A 88 -1.36 18.58 -4.28
C GLY A 88 -2.22 17.95 -3.19
N ARG A 89 -3.37 18.59 -2.91
CA ARG A 89 -4.37 18.12 -1.95
C ARG A 89 -5.25 17.03 -2.57
N PRO A 90 -5.86 16.14 -1.74
CA PRO A 90 -6.85 15.19 -2.23
C PRO A 90 -8.14 15.91 -2.65
N PHE A 91 -8.96 15.22 -3.44
CA PHE A 91 -10.31 15.68 -3.79
C PHE A 91 -11.19 15.76 -2.53
N LEU A 92 -11.44 16.99 -2.07
CA LEU A 92 -12.03 17.25 -0.75
C LEU A 92 -13.41 16.61 -0.53
N PRO A 93 -14.35 16.58 -1.51
CA PRO A 93 -15.66 15.95 -1.33
C PRO A 93 -15.59 14.46 -0.98
N LEU A 94 -14.58 13.73 -1.47
CA LEU A 94 -14.37 12.32 -1.16
C LEU A 94 -13.55 12.10 0.13
N THR A 95 -13.51 13.10 1.02
CA THR A 95 -12.76 13.00 2.27
C THR A 95 -13.50 13.56 3.47
N PHE A 96 -13.31 12.92 4.63
CA PHE A 96 -13.84 13.40 5.91
C PHE A 96 -12.77 13.31 7.01
N PRO A 97 -12.85 14.09 8.10
CA PRO A 97 -11.79 14.14 9.10
C PRO A 97 -11.66 12.84 9.92
N LYS A 98 -10.43 12.35 10.15
CA LYS A 98 -10.16 11.29 11.15
C LYS A 98 -9.98 11.94 12.53
N LYS A 99 -11.09 12.14 13.24
CA LYS A 99 -11.13 12.75 14.58
C LYS A 99 -11.64 11.77 15.66
N GLY A 100 -11.68 12.23 16.90
CA GLY A 100 -12.24 11.52 18.05
C GLY A 100 -11.23 10.71 18.88
N HIS A 101 -11.64 10.33 20.10
CA HIS A 101 -10.82 9.57 21.05
C HIS A 101 -10.42 8.18 20.54
N GLY A 102 -11.15 7.62 19.57
CA GLY A 102 -10.82 6.36 18.92
C GLY A 102 -9.46 6.39 18.22
N LYS A 103 -8.99 7.57 17.76
CA LYS A 103 -7.61 7.74 17.25
C LYS A 103 -6.55 7.47 18.33
N GLY A 104 -6.88 7.68 19.61
CA GLY A 104 -6.05 7.36 20.77
C GLY A 104 -6.16 5.91 21.25
N GLY A 105 -6.93 5.06 20.58
CA GLY A 105 -7.12 3.65 20.98
C GLY A 105 -8.12 3.44 22.11
N ARG A 106 -9.04 4.40 22.31
CA ARG A 106 -10.13 4.31 23.29
C ARG A 106 -11.43 3.80 22.67
N ASN A 107 -12.21 3.03 23.41
CA ASN A 107 -13.60 2.64 23.04
C ASN A 107 -14.61 3.74 23.43
N ASN A 108 -15.90 3.46 23.29
CA ASN A 108 -17.00 4.35 23.71
C ASN A 108 -17.01 4.63 25.23
N SER A 109 -16.55 3.71 26.07
CA SER A 109 -16.40 3.92 27.52
C SER A 109 -15.22 4.84 27.90
N GLY A 110 -14.44 5.34 26.93
CA GLY A 110 -13.25 6.16 27.18
C GLY A 110 -12.02 5.39 27.66
N LYS A 111 -12.13 4.08 27.92
CA LYS A 111 -11.02 3.22 28.34
C LYS A 111 -10.11 2.86 27.16
N ILE A 112 -8.81 2.71 27.42
CA ILE A 112 -7.84 2.28 26.39
C ILE A 112 -8.04 0.78 26.14
N THR A 113 -8.51 0.43 24.94
CA THR A 113 -8.64 -0.97 24.49
C THR A 113 -7.53 -1.36 23.52
N ILE A 114 -6.97 -0.40 22.78
CA ILE A 114 -5.85 -0.60 21.87
C ILE A 114 -4.65 0.20 22.37
N ARG A 115 -3.68 -0.50 22.96
CA ARG A 115 -2.42 0.11 23.43
C ARG A 115 -1.61 0.70 22.27
N HIS A 116 -0.67 1.58 22.62
CA HIS A 116 0.32 2.17 21.71
C HIS A 116 -0.25 3.08 20.59
N ARG A 117 -1.45 3.64 20.76
CA ARG A 117 -2.07 4.58 19.80
C ARG A 117 -2.23 5.97 20.40
N GLY A 118 -2.06 7.01 19.56
CA GLY A 118 -2.29 8.42 19.95
C GLY A 118 -1.19 9.38 19.49
N GLY A 119 -1.52 10.67 19.45
CA GLY A 119 -0.55 11.76 19.21
C GLY A 119 0.03 11.88 17.79
N GLY A 120 -0.48 11.13 16.80
CA GLY A 120 -0.02 11.28 15.41
C GLY A 120 -0.60 12.50 14.69
N HIS A 121 -0.07 12.79 13.50
CA HIS A 121 -0.51 13.92 12.66
C HIS A 121 -2.03 13.87 12.35
N LYS A 122 -2.65 15.05 12.16
CA LYS A 122 -4.05 15.17 11.72
C LYS A 122 -4.22 14.54 10.34
N ARG A 123 -5.31 13.80 10.12
CA ARG A 123 -5.56 13.08 8.86
C ARG A 123 -7.01 13.24 8.43
N ARG A 124 -7.24 13.03 7.14
CA ARG A 124 -8.56 12.85 6.53
C ARG A 124 -8.68 11.40 6.05
N ILE A 125 -9.82 10.78 6.22
CA ILE A 125 -10.14 9.49 5.59
C ILE A 125 -10.52 9.78 4.15
N ARG A 126 -10.03 8.96 3.22
CA ARG A 126 -10.48 8.96 1.82
C ARG A 126 -11.52 7.88 1.66
N ILE A 127 -12.66 8.25 1.08
CA ILE A 127 -13.73 7.33 0.72
C ILE A 127 -13.28 6.61 -0.55
N VAL A 128 -12.77 5.39 -0.38
CA VAL A 128 -12.31 4.54 -1.48
C VAL A 128 -13.42 3.57 -1.84
N ASP A 129 -13.72 3.49 -3.12
CA ASP A 129 -14.65 2.51 -3.66
C ASP A 129 -13.98 1.14 -3.75
N PHE A 130 -14.36 0.26 -2.82
CA PHE A 130 -13.97 -1.15 -2.82
C PHE A 130 -15.00 -2.05 -3.51
N LYS A 131 -16.15 -1.51 -3.94
CA LYS A 131 -17.21 -2.28 -4.60
C LYS A 131 -17.07 -2.22 -6.12
N ARG A 132 -16.84 -1.05 -6.71
CA ARG A 132 -16.72 -0.87 -8.16
C ARG A 132 -17.95 -1.42 -8.91
N TRP A 133 -19.13 -0.88 -8.60
CA TRP A 133 -20.37 -1.24 -9.29
C TRP A 133 -20.63 -0.40 -10.54
N THR A 134 -20.15 0.84 -10.58
CA THR A 134 -20.34 1.70 -11.74
C THR A 134 -19.63 1.08 -12.96
N PRO A 135 -20.36 0.75 -14.04
CA PRO A 135 -19.76 0.20 -15.25
C PRO A 135 -19.09 1.31 -16.07
N GLY A 136 -18.55 0.93 -17.24
CA GLY A 136 -18.00 1.88 -18.21
C GLY A 136 -16.56 2.33 -17.94
N PRO A 137 -15.96 3.01 -18.91
CA PRO A 137 -14.57 3.46 -18.84
C PRO A 137 -14.40 4.62 -17.86
N HIS A 138 -13.36 4.51 -17.04
CA HIS A 138 -12.95 5.52 -16.08
C HIS A 138 -11.50 5.91 -16.34
N THR A 139 -11.26 7.19 -16.57
CA THR A 139 -9.90 7.72 -16.79
C THR A 139 -9.24 7.98 -15.44
N VAL A 140 -8.00 7.50 -15.28
CA VAL A 140 -7.16 7.79 -14.12
C VAL A 140 -6.63 9.22 -14.22
N GLU A 141 -7.17 10.13 -13.41
CA GLU A 141 -6.76 11.54 -13.42
C GLU A 141 -5.38 11.71 -12.76
N ARG A 142 -5.15 11.03 -11.63
CA ARG A 142 -3.89 11.10 -10.88
C ARG A 142 -3.77 10.01 -9.83
N ILE A 143 -2.53 9.71 -9.44
CA ILE A 143 -2.21 8.80 -8.34
C ILE A 143 -1.79 9.62 -7.11
N GLU A 144 -2.44 9.39 -5.98
CA GLU A 144 -2.25 10.15 -4.74
C GLU A 144 -1.70 9.28 -3.59
N TYR A 145 -0.95 9.93 -2.70
CA TYR A 145 -0.57 9.36 -1.41
C TYR A 145 -1.75 9.37 -0.43
N ASP A 146 -2.01 8.24 0.24
CA ASP A 146 -2.96 8.18 1.34
C ASP A 146 -2.30 7.85 2.70
N PRO A 147 -2.43 8.73 3.72
CA PRO A 147 -1.80 8.54 5.03
C PRO A 147 -2.47 7.47 5.92
N GLY A 148 -3.66 6.99 5.57
CA GLY A 148 -4.45 5.98 6.25
C GLY A 148 -4.23 4.55 5.74
N ARG A 149 -3.41 4.35 4.70
CA ARG A 149 -3.10 3.03 4.13
C ARG A 149 -1.65 2.95 3.64
N SER A 150 -1.24 1.75 3.23
CA SER A 150 0.10 1.49 2.70
C SER A 150 0.18 1.68 1.18
N ALA A 151 -0.81 1.17 0.44
CA ALA A 151 -0.91 1.31 -1.03
C ALA A 151 -1.31 2.74 -1.42
N HIS A 152 -0.99 3.13 -2.66
CA HIS A 152 -1.45 4.40 -3.23
C HIS A 152 -2.92 4.29 -3.69
N ILE A 153 -3.52 5.43 -4.00
CA ILE A 153 -4.88 5.49 -4.55
C ILE A 153 -4.91 6.24 -5.87
N ALA A 154 -5.76 5.80 -6.77
CA ALA A 154 -6.03 6.49 -8.03
C ALA A 154 -7.33 7.27 -7.89
N LEU A 155 -7.31 8.55 -8.29
CA LEU A 155 -8.53 9.32 -8.52
C LEU A 155 -8.98 9.04 -9.95
N LEU A 156 -10.19 8.49 -10.07
CA LEU A 156 -10.84 8.19 -11.33
C LEU A 156 -11.85 9.28 -11.66
N THR A 157 -12.03 9.53 -12.96
CA THR A 157 -13.17 10.27 -13.52
C THR A 157 -13.91 9.34 -14.47
N GLU A 158 -15.19 9.13 -14.20
CA GLU A 158 -16.09 8.39 -15.10
C GLU A 158 -16.28 9.19 -16.39
N GLN A 159 -16.08 8.57 -17.56
CA GLN A 159 -16.17 9.29 -18.84
C GLN A 159 -17.61 9.69 -19.19
N ALA A 160 -18.60 8.88 -18.80
CA ALA A 160 -20.00 9.14 -19.12
C ALA A 160 -20.62 10.26 -18.28
N THR A 161 -20.34 10.30 -16.97
CA THR A 161 -21.01 11.24 -16.03
C THR A 161 -20.09 12.32 -15.48
N GLY A 162 -18.76 12.17 -15.63
CA GLY A 162 -17.78 13.03 -14.98
C GLY A 162 -17.65 12.83 -13.46
N LYS A 163 -18.37 11.87 -12.86
CA LYS A 163 -18.27 11.58 -11.42
C LYS A 163 -16.89 11.06 -11.07
N LYS A 164 -16.38 11.51 -9.92
CA LYS A 164 -15.06 11.12 -9.42
C LYS A 164 -15.16 10.08 -8.32
N SER A 165 -14.24 9.14 -8.32
CA SER A 165 -14.14 8.10 -7.28
C SER A 165 -12.67 7.77 -6.98
N TYR A 166 -12.39 7.30 -5.76
CA TYR A 166 -11.06 6.78 -5.44
C TYR A 166 -11.07 5.26 -5.50
N ILE A 167 -10.05 4.66 -6.11
CA ILE A 167 -9.76 3.23 -6.01
C ILE A 167 -8.35 3.00 -5.47
N VAL A 168 -8.05 1.77 -5.03
CA VAL A 168 -6.65 1.38 -4.77
C VAL A 168 -5.91 1.30 -6.10
N ALA A 169 -4.76 1.96 -6.20
CA ALA A 169 -3.97 1.94 -7.43
C ALA A 169 -3.25 0.60 -7.60
N ALA A 170 -3.20 0.11 -8.85
CA ALA A 170 -2.37 -1.03 -9.21
C ALA A 170 -0.90 -0.61 -9.33
N GLU A 171 0.02 -1.56 -9.19
CA GLU A 171 1.42 -1.32 -9.51
C GLU A 171 1.58 -1.03 -11.02
N GLY A 172 2.27 0.05 -11.37
CA GLY A 172 2.43 0.45 -12.77
C GLY A 172 1.28 1.31 -13.34
N MET A 173 0.17 1.49 -12.60
CA MET A 173 -0.89 2.41 -13.01
C MET A 173 -0.39 3.87 -12.99
N ARG A 174 -0.72 4.65 -14.03
CA ARG A 174 -0.34 6.05 -14.18
C ARG A 174 -1.55 6.94 -14.51
N ALA A 175 -1.34 8.24 -14.44
CA ALA A 175 -2.33 9.20 -14.91
C ALA A 175 -2.47 9.08 -16.43
N GLY A 176 -3.70 9.09 -16.93
CA GLY A 176 -4.03 8.85 -18.34
C GLY A 176 -4.55 7.44 -18.63
N ASP A 177 -4.21 6.44 -17.80
CA ASP A 177 -4.70 5.07 -17.96
C ASP A 177 -6.24 5.04 -17.90
N VAL A 178 -6.86 4.19 -18.72
CA VAL A 178 -8.31 3.94 -18.67
C VAL A 178 -8.55 2.60 -18.02
N VAL A 179 -9.43 2.57 -17.02
CA VAL A 179 -9.83 1.35 -16.31
C VAL A 179 -11.34 1.18 -16.35
N GLN A 180 -11.79 -0.07 -16.37
CA GLN A 180 -13.21 -0.40 -16.41
C GLN A 180 -13.58 -1.38 -15.29
N SER A 181 -14.85 -1.38 -14.90
CA SER A 181 -15.42 -2.43 -14.06
C SER A 181 -16.48 -3.21 -14.82
N TYR A 182 -16.30 -4.52 -14.89
CA TYR A 182 -17.24 -5.48 -15.51
C TYR A 182 -18.06 -6.24 -14.46
N ARG A 183 -18.19 -5.66 -13.25
CA ARG A 183 -18.88 -6.29 -12.13
C ARG A 183 -20.39 -6.37 -12.36
N SER A 184 -20.96 -5.33 -12.97
CA SER A 184 -22.40 -5.21 -13.25
C SER A 184 -22.81 -5.90 -14.55
N GLY A 185 -21.86 -6.46 -15.29
CA GLY A 185 -22.09 -7.07 -16.59
C GLY A 185 -21.07 -6.63 -17.63
N ILE A 186 -21.08 -7.33 -18.76
CA ILE A 186 -20.29 -7.02 -19.94
C ILE A 186 -21.11 -6.03 -20.79
N PRO A 187 -20.53 -4.91 -21.27
CA PRO A 187 -21.26 -3.98 -22.14
C PRO A 187 -21.63 -4.63 -23.48
N GLN A 188 -22.75 -4.20 -24.06
CA GLN A 188 -23.28 -4.77 -25.30
C GLN A 188 -22.27 -4.66 -26.47
N ASP A 189 -21.63 -3.50 -26.63
CA ASP A 189 -20.61 -3.28 -27.66
C ASP A 189 -19.49 -4.33 -27.63
N LEU A 190 -19.12 -4.79 -26.42
CA LEU A 190 -18.11 -5.82 -26.24
C LEU A 190 -18.67 -7.19 -26.61
N LEU A 191 -19.92 -7.50 -26.28
CA LEU A 191 -20.60 -8.73 -26.69
C LEU A 191 -20.77 -8.82 -28.22
N ASP A 192 -21.13 -7.72 -28.86
CA ASP A 192 -21.29 -7.63 -30.32
C ASP A 192 -19.94 -7.83 -31.02
N SER A 193 -18.86 -7.26 -30.47
CA SER A 193 -17.49 -7.49 -30.97
C SER A 193 -16.99 -8.94 -30.81
N MET A 194 -17.73 -9.79 -30.09
CA MET A 194 -17.46 -11.23 -29.92
C MET A 194 -18.43 -12.10 -30.74
N GLY A 195 -19.35 -11.50 -31.52
CA GLY A 195 -20.33 -12.23 -32.31
C GLY A 195 -21.47 -12.84 -31.49
N GLY A 196 -21.75 -12.31 -30.30
CA GLY A 196 -22.89 -12.71 -29.46
C GLY A 196 -22.66 -13.92 -28.54
N VAL A 197 -21.54 -14.65 -28.67
CA VAL A 197 -21.17 -15.77 -27.78
C VAL A 197 -20.06 -15.34 -26.83
N ILE A 198 -20.20 -15.68 -25.54
CA ILE A 198 -19.17 -15.39 -24.53
C ILE A 198 -18.08 -16.45 -24.63
N ASP A 199 -17.03 -16.16 -25.40
CA ASP A 199 -15.78 -16.92 -25.35
C ASP A 199 -14.91 -16.44 -24.16
N PRO A 200 -14.59 -17.30 -23.17
CA PRO A 200 -13.72 -16.95 -22.05
C PRO A 200 -12.33 -16.43 -22.47
N GLY A 201 -11.78 -16.93 -23.58
CA GLY A 201 -10.47 -16.54 -24.09
C GLY A 201 -10.46 -15.12 -24.64
N ILE A 202 -11.40 -14.81 -25.54
CA ILE A 202 -11.54 -13.46 -26.12
C ILE A 202 -11.93 -12.45 -25.04
N LEU A 203 -12.85 -12.82 -24.14
CA LEU A 203 -13.25 -11.97 -23.01
C LEU A 203 -12.04 -11.65 -22.14
N ALA A 204 -11.22 -12.64 -21.79
CA ALA A 204 -10.01 -12.41 -21.02
C ALA A 204 -9.03 -11.49 -21.75
N ALA A 205 -8.77 -11.70 -23.04
CA ALA A 205 -7.84 -10.86 -23.80
C ALA A 205 -8.23 -9.37 -23.79
N LYS A 206 -9.53 -9.07 -23.93
CA LYS A 206 -10.06 -7.70 -23.98
C LYS A 206 -10.25 -7.08 -22.60
N THR A 207 -10.60 -7.86 -21.58
CA THR A 207 -10.99 -7.32 -20.27
C THR A 207 -9.93 -7.47 -19.19
N ALA A 208 -9.02 -8.45 -19.33
CA ALA A 208 -8.10 -8.84 -18.27
C ALA A 208 -6.88 -7.90 -18.14
N TRP A 209 -7.11 -6.60 -18.26
CA TRP A 209 -6.07 -5.58 -18.14
C TRP A 209 -5.89 -5.11 -16.72
N ARG A 210 -4.65 -4.70 -16.43
CA ARG A 210 -4.26 -4.19 -15.12
C ARG A 210 -5.18 -3.04 -14.68
N GLY A 211 -5.70 -3.12 -13.47
CA GLY A 211 -6.58 -2.09 -12.92
C GLY A 211 -8.05 -2.27 -13.27
N ASN A 212 -8.42 -3.17 -14.18
CA ASN A 212 -9.81 -3.54 -14.40
C ASN A 212 -10.33 -4.42 -13.26
N CYS A 213 -11.61 -4.25 -12.92
CA CYS A 213 -12.29 -5.02 -11.90
C CYS A 213 -13.33 -5.94 -12.52
N LEU A 214 -13.25 -7.23 -12.20
CA LEU A 214 -14.10 -8.27 -12.73
C LEU A 214 -14.59 -9.19 -11.61
N PRO A 215 -15.72 -9.88 -11.81
CA PRO A 215 -16.06 -11.09 -11.07
C PRO A 215 -14.96 -12.16 -11.24
N LEU A 216 -14.66 -12.92 -10.19
CA LEU A 216 -13.61 -13.95 -10.23
C LEU A 216 -13.83 -15.03 -11.28
N HIS A 217 -15.08 -15.34 -11.65
CA HIS A 217 -15.38 -16.33 -12.68
C HIS A 217 -14.91 -15.90 -14.08
N MET A 218 -14.85 -14.60 -14.38
CA MET A 218 -14.41 -14.09 -15.68
C MET A 218 -12.88 -14.05 -15.84
N ILE A 219 -12.14 -13.97 -14.73
CA ILE A 219 -10.68 -13.80 -14.77
C ILE A 219 -10.00 -15.16 -15.00
N PRO A 220 -9.05 -15.32 -15.94
CA PRO A 220 -8.45 -16.62 -16.21
C PRO A 220 -7.65 -17.16 -15.01
N VAL A 221 -7.56 -18.50 -14.93
CA VAL A 221 -6.75 -19.19 -13.91
C VAL A 221 -5.28 -18.80 -14.07
N GLY A 222 -4.54 -18.71 -12.96
CA GLY A 222 -3.15 -18.27 -12.93
C GLY A 222 -2.97 -16.75 -12.85
N THR A 223 -4.01 -15.96 -13.17
CA THR A 223 -3.93 -14.50 -13.12
C THR A 223 -3.69 -13.98 -11.71
N VAL A 224 -2.84 -12.95 -11.63
CA VAL A 224 -2.55 -12.21 -10.39
C VAL A 224 -3.58 -11.10 -10.20
N VAL A 225 -4.22 -11.09 -9.04
CA VAL A 225 -5.28 -10.15 -8.69
C VAL A 225 -5.07 -9.53 -7.30
N TYR A 226 -5.57 -8.33 -7.10
CA TYR A 226 -5.62 -7.64 -5.81
C TYR A 226 -7.03 -7.10 -5.54
N CYS A 227 -7.30 -6.61 -4.34
CA CYS A 227 -8.65 -6.20 -3.93
C CYS A 227 -9.72 -7.31 -4.12
N VAL A 228 -9.44 -8.51 -3.61
CA VAL A 228 -10.36 -9.66 -3.74
C VAL A 228 -11.49 -9.58 -2.71
N GLY A 229 -12.73 -9.75 -3.18
CA GLY A 229 -13.95 -9.86 -2.37
C GLY A 229 -14.06 -11.22 -1.68
N SER A 230 -15.12 -11.39 -0.88
CA SER A 230 -15.46 -12.68 -0.27
C SER A 230 -16.85 -13.16 -0.64
N ARG A 231 -17.81 -12.24 -0.67
CA ARG A 231 -19.22 -12.43 -1.05
C ARG A 231 -19.50 -11.77 -2.39
N MET A 232 -20.56 -12.20 -3.06
CA MET A 232 -21.06 -11.64 -4.32
C MET A 232 -21.22 -10.12 -4.27
N ASP A 233 -22.01 -9.57 -3.33
CA ASP A 233 -22.25 -8.11 -3.26
C ASP A 233 -21.28 -7.35 -2.34
N GLY A 234 -20.29 -8.06 -1.81
CA GLY A 234 -19.29 -7.50 -0.92
C GLY A 234 -18.29 -6.62 -1.65
N GLY A 235 -17.74 -5.63 -0.95
CA GLY A 235 -16.53 -4.95 -1.41
C GLY A 235 -15.28 -5.81 -1.21
N ALA A 236 -14.17 -5.39 -1.81
CA ALA A 236 -12.86 -5.98 -1.62
C ALA A 236 -12.44 -6.01 -0.14
N VAL A 237 -11.98 -7.18 0.32
CA VAL A 237 -11.53 -7.41 1.71
C VAL A 237 -10.08 -7.89 1.78
N PHE A 238 -9.65 -8.72 0.82
CA PHE A 238 -8.32 -9.33 0.78
C PHE A 238 -7.36 -8.55 -0.14
N CYS A 239 -6.07 -8.69 0.13
CA CYS A 239 -4.97 -8.18 -0.71
C CYS A 239 -5.14 -6.69 -1.10
N ARG A 240 -5.35 -5.83 -0.09
CA ARG A 240 -5.49 -4.37 -0.24
C ARG A 240 -4.25 -3.58 0.19
N SER A 241 -3.28 -4.25 0.81
CA SER A 241 -2.06 -3.61 1.30
C SER A 241 -1.08 -3.45 0.15
N ALA A 242 -0.17 -2.48 0.27
CA ALA A 242 0.92 -2.27 -0.67
C ALA A 242 1.66 -3.57 -1.01
N GLY A 243 1.86 -3.82 -2.30
CA GLY A 243 2.56 -4.98 -2.84
C GLY A 243 1.87 -6.33 -2.64
N THR A 244 0.66 -6.37 -2.11
CA THR A 244 -0.07 -7.63 -1.90
C THR A 244 -0.90 -8.01 -3.11
N TYR A 245 -1.01 -9.31 -3.36
CA TYR A 245 -1.80 -9.91 -4.42
C TYR A 245 -2.31 -11.28 -4.00
N ALA A 246 -3.13 -11.87 -4.85
CA ALA A 246 -3.65 -13.21 -4.77
C ALA A 246 -3.61 -13.82 -6.18
N THR A 247 -3.63 -15.16 -6.25
CA THR A 247 -3.60 -15.88 -7.52
C THR A 247 -4.81 -16.79 -7.60
N ILE A 248 -5.48 -16.81 -8.76
CA ILE A 248 -6.57 -17.75 -9.02
C ILE A 248 -5.94 -19.11 -9.31
N ILE A 249 -6.24 -20.11 -8.47
CA ILE A 249 -5.63 -21.44 -8.56
C ILE A 249 -6.48 -22.36 -9.41
N SER A 250 -7.78 -22.39 -9.15
CA SER A 250 -8.71 -23.20 -9.91
C SER A 250 -10.11 -22.63 -9.79
N LYS A 251 -10.92 -23.02 -10.77
CA LYS A 251 -12.35 -22.72 -10.83
C LYS A 251 -13.07 -24.05 -10.95
N GLU A 252 -14.25 -24.13 -10.36
CA GLU A 252 -15.13 -25.29 -10.50
C GLU A 252 -15.85 -25.17 -11.87
N GLU A 253 -15.11 -25.46 -12.94
CA GLU A 253 -15.55 -25.42 -14.34
C GLU A 253 -15.64 -26.84 -14.93
N GLU A 254 -16.65 -27.07 -15.78
CA GLU A 254 -16.80 -28.28 -16.59
C GLU A 254 -16.54 -27.97 -18.06
N THR A 255 -15.95 -28.93 -18.77
CA THR A 255 -15.69 -28.81 -20.21
C THR A 255 -16.93 -29.25 -20.97
N ARG A 256 -17.49 -28.37 -21.81
CA ARG A 256 -18.53 -28.75 -22.78
C ARG A 256 -17.93 -29.55 -23.94
N ASP A 257 -18.79 -30.22 -24.71
CA ASP A 257 -18.39 -31.02 -25.88
C ASP A 257 -17.58 -30.21 -26.91
N ASP A 258 -17.83 -28.90 -26.98
CA ASP A 258 -17.09 -27.95 -27.84
C ASP A 258 -15.69 -27.57 -27.30
N GLY A 259 -15.23 -28.19 -26.21
CA GLY A 259 -13.96 -27.86 -25.54
C GLY A 259 -14.00 -26.57 -24.69
N THR A 260 -15.13 -25.84 -24.69
CA THR A 260 -15.31 -24.60 -23.94
C THR A 260 -15.58 -24.90 -22.46
N LYS A 261 -14.85 -24.23 -21.56
CA LYS A 261 -15.02 -24.36 -20.11
C LYS A 261 -16.15 -23.47 -19.62
N VAL A 262 -17.13 -24.05 -18.92
CA VAL A 262 -18.25 -23.32 -18.33
C VAL A 262 -18.26 -23.51 -16.82
N MET A 263 -18.55 -22.43 -16.10
CA MET A 263 -18.58 -22.42 -14.64
C MET A 263 -19.83 -23.13 -14.10
N THR A 264 -19.65 -24.33 -13.54
CA THR A 264 -20.72 -25.10 -12.88
C THR A 264 -20.78 -24.77 -11.38
N GLY A 265 -19.64 -24.54 -10.73
CA GLY A 265 -19.56 -24.31 -9.30
C GLY A 265 -19.88 -22.88 -8.85
N LYS A 266 -20.18 -22.74 -7.56
CA LYS A 266 -20.48 -21.44 -6.91
C LYS A 266 -19.23 -20.72 -6.40
N HIS A 267 -18.07 -21.38 -6.45
CA HIS A 267 -16.84 -20.90 -5.83
C HIS A 267 -15.63 -20.97 -6.76
N VAL A 268 -14.70 -20.05 -6.53
CA VAL A 268 -13.38 -19.98 -7.13
C VAL A 268 -12.35 -20.21 -6.03
N ILE A 269 -11.32 -21.00 -6.31
CA ILE A 269 -10.24 -21.28 -5.37
C ILE A 269 -9.10 -20.29 -5.60
N VAL A 270 -8.80 -19.50 -4.57
CA VAL A 270 -7.83 -18.41 -4.63
C VAL A 270 -6.75 -18.62 -3.57
N ARG A 271 -5.48 -18.44 -3.96
CA ARG A 271 -4.33 -18.36 -3.06
C ARG A 271 -4.13 -16.92 -2.62
N LEU A 272 -4.28 -16.65 -1.33
CA LEU A 272 -4.05 -15.32 -0.74
C LEU A 272 -2.56 -15.04 -0.50
N GLN A 273 -2.21 -13.78 -0.23
CA GLN A 273 -0.85 -13.35 0.14
C GLN A 273 -0.20 -14.16 1.27
N SER A 274 -0.99 -14.72 2.19
CA SER A 274 -0.47 -15.56 3.28
C SER A 274 -0.08 -16.98 2.86
N GLY A 275 -0.30 -17.36 1.60
CA GLY A 275 -0.21 -18.73 1.10
C GLY A 275 -1.39 -19.63 1.50
N GLU A 276 -2.46 -19.06 2.05
CA GLU A 276 -3.70 -19.82 2.34
C GLU A 276 -4.50 -19.96 1.04
N ILE A 277 -4.94 -21.17 0.72
CA ILE A 277 -5.80 -21.46 -0.43
C ILE A 277 -7.23 -21.62 0.09
N ARG A 278 -8.16 -20.84 -0.47
CA ARG A 278 -9.54 -20.79 0.01
C ARG A 278 -10.53 -20.66 -1.12
N LYS A 279 -11.75 -21.13 -0.86
CA LYS A 279 -12.94 -20.88 -1.67
C LYS A 279 -13.41 -19.43 -1.45
N VAL A 280 -13.75 -18.79 -2.56
CA VAL A 280 -14.36 -17.45 -2.64
C VAL A 280 -15.56 -17.56 -3.59
N SER A 281 -16.61 -16.77 -3.39
CA SER A 281 -17.76 -16.77 -4.29
C SER A 281 -17.34 -16.45 -5.74
N LYS A 282 -17.96 -17.11 -6.71
CA LYS A 282 -17.69 -16.90 -8.15
C LYS A 282 -17.90 -15.46 -8.62
N ASP A 283 -18.85 -14.75 -8.00
CA ASP A 283 -19.25 -13.39 -8.34
C ASP A 283 -18.56 -12.33 -7.47
N ALA A 284 -17.64 -12.74 -6.60
CA ALA A 284 -16.87 -11.78 -5.82
C ALA A 284 -15.95 -10.97 -6.75
N CYS A 285 -15.84 -9.67 -6.46
CA CYS A 285 -14.99 -8.77 -7.22
C CYS A 285 -13.50 -9.05 -7.01
N ALA A 286 -12.70 -8.86 -8.05
CA ALA A 286 -11.24 -8.82 -7.97
C ALA A 286 -10.71 -7.83 -9.02
N THR A 287 -9.61 -7.15 -8.71
CA THR A 287 -8.95 -6.22 -9.64
C THR A 287 -7.65 -6.85 -10.14
N ILE A 288 -7.38 -6.76 -11.44
CA ILE A 288 -6.23 -7.43 -12.04
C ILE A 288 -4.94 -6.66 -11.75
N GLY A 289 -3.89 -7.40 -11.39
CA GLY A 289 -2.56 -6.91 -11.08
C GLY A 289 -2.19 -7.04 -9.60
N VAL A 290 -1.22 -6.23 -9.18
CA VAL A 290 -0.70 -6.16 -7.81
C VAL A 290 -1.05 -4.80 -7.21
N ALA A 291 -1.31 -4.73 -5.90
CA ALA A 291 -1.48 -3.44 -5.23
C ALA A 291 -0.20 -2.60 -5.28
N SER A 292 -0.33 -1.31 -5.60
CA SER A 292 0.79 -0.36 -5.73
C SER A 292 1.71 -0.26 -4.49
N ASN A 293 2.87 0.37 -4.69
CA ASN A 293 3.86 0.69 -3.64
C ASN A 293 4.56 -0.57 -3.10
N ILE A 294 4.99 -1.46 -3.99
CA ILE A 294 5.63 -2.74 -3.62
C ILE A 294 6.79 -2.54 -2.64
N MET A 295 7.57 -1.46 -2.77
CA MET A 295 8.73 -1.19 -1.93
C MET A 295 8.40 -0.64 -0.52
N HIS A 296 7.13 -0.66 -0.11
CA HIS A 296 6.68 -0.13 1.18
C HIS A 296 7.35 -0.79 2.39
N HIS A 297 7.58 -2.12 2.35
CA HIS A 297 8.15 -2.87 3.48
C HIS A 297 9.65 -2.62 3.66
N TYR A 298 10.37 -2.20 2.62
CA TYR A 298 11.79 -1.85 2.71
C TYR A 298 12.06 -0.48 3.35
N ARG A 299 11.01 0.32 3.61
CA ARG A 299 11.17 1.65 4.22
C ARG A 299 11.73 1.56 5.64
N GLN A 300 12.56 2.53 6.03
CA GLN A 300 13.11 2.63 7.38
C GLN A 300 12.76 4.00 7.99
N LEU A 301 12.24 3.99 9.22
CA LEU A 301 11.78 5.21 9.88
C LEU A 301 12.91 6.08 10.40
N GLY A 302 14.11 5.54 10.64
CA GLY A 302 15.31 6.27 11.07
C GLY A 302 15.32 6.79 12.51
N LYS A 303 14.19 7.32 13.03
CA LYS A 303 14.09 7.89 14.37
C LYS A 303 12.74 7.64 15.04
N ALA A 304 12.71 7.62 16.37
CA ALA A 304 11.49 7.41 17.16
C ALA A 304 10.39 8.44 16.88
N GLY A 305 10.76 9.72 16.67
CA GLY A 305 9.82 10.79 16.37
C GLY A 305 8.95 10.53 15.13
N ARG A 306 9.46 9.81 14.12
CA ARG A 306 8.68 9.47 12.94
C ARG A 306 7.58 8.45 13.25
N SER A 307 7.82 7.51 14.17
CA SER A 307 6.78 6.61 14.69
C SER A 307 5.68 7.39 15.41
N ARG A 308 6.04 8.43 16.19
CA ARG A 308 5.07 9.30 16.86
C ARG A 308 4.13 9.99 15.87
N TRP A 309 4.68 10.56 14.80
CA TRP A 309 3.89 11.18 13.72
C TRP A 309 2.91 10.19 13.07
N LEU A 310 3.24 8.90 13.05
CA LEU A 310 2.41 7.82 12.52
C LEU A 310 1.29 7.36 13.48
N ASN A 311 1.07 8.05 14.60
CA ASN A 311 0.10 7.70 15.64
C ASN A 311 0.45 6.39 16.37
N ILE A 312 1.74 6.15 16.56
CA ILE A 312 2.29 5.01 17.29
C ILE A 312 3.03 5.54 18.52
N ARG A 313 2.56 5.17 19.72
CA ARG A 313 3.19 5.47 21.00
C ARG A 313 4.24 4.40 21.35
N PRO A 314 5.17 4.67 22.28
CA PRO A 314 6.14 3.68 22.73
C PRO A 314 5.47 2.39 23.25
N THR A 315 6.14 1.26 23.05
CA THR A 315 5.76 -0.05 23.60
C THR A 315 6.69 -0.38 24.75
N VAL A 316 6.16 -0.45 25.97
CA VAL A 316 6.90 -0.90 27.15
C VAL A 316 6.91 -2.42 27.17
N ARG A 317 8.07 -3.03 27.39
CA ARG A 317 8.23 -4.50 27.47
C ARG A 317 7.72 -5.00 28.81
N GLY A 318 7.11 -6.19 28.84
CA GLY A 318 6.62 -6.80 30.09
C GLY A 318 7.70 -7.01 31.16
N VAL A 319 8.92 -7.37 30.75
CA VAL A 319 10.08 -7.52 31.65
C VAL A 319 10.59 -6.22 32.28
N ALA A 320 10.08 -5.06 31.83
CA ALA A 320 10.41 -3.76 32.41
C ALA A 320 9.32 -3.24 33.36
N MET A 321 8.30 -4.07 33.62
CA MET A 321 7.16 -3.75 34.46
C MET A 321 7.27 -4.44 35.82
N ASN A 322 6.37 -4.08 36.75
CA ASN A 322 6.25 -4.78 38.02
C ASN A 322 5.44 -6.08 37.87
N ALA A 323 5.56 -6.99 38.84
CA ALA A 323 4.86 -8.28 38.83
C ALA A 323 3.33 -8.15 38.74
N PHE A 324 2.77 -7.06 39.28
CA PHE A 324 1.34 -6.74 39.21
C PHE A 324 0.87 -6.39 37.79
N GLU A 325 1.69 -5.70 37.00
CA GLU A 325 1.27 -5.13 35.71
C GLU A 325 1.40 -6.12 34.55
N HIS A 326 2.36 -7.04 34.62
CA HIS A 326 2.61 -8.01 33.57
C HIS A 326 3.14 -9.33 34.16
N PRO A 327 2.74 -10.49 33.61
CA PRO A 327 3.30 -11.79 34.02
C PRO A 327 4.82 -11.98 33.84
N HIS A 328 5.51 -10.99 33.26
CA HIS A 328 6.97 -11.02 33.06
C HIS A 328 7.69 -10.00 33.94
N GLY A 329 6.94 -9.21 34.72
CA GLY A 329 7.49 -8.16 35.56
C GLY A 329 8.00 -8.70 36.90
N GLY A 330 8.73 -7.84 37.61
CA GLY A 330 9.36 -8.17 38.88
C GLY A 330 10.72 -8.89 38.77
N GLY A 331 11.19 -9.38 39.91
CA GLY A 331 12.55 -9.92 40.06
C GLY A 331 13.61 -8.82 40.28
N ARG A 332 14.74 -9.19 40.88
CA ARG A 332 15.91 -8.30 41.01
C ARG A 332 16.72 -8.34 39.71
N GLY A 333 17.09 -7.17 39.17
CA GLY A 333 17.80 -7.07 37.90
C GLY A 333 16.97 -7.47 36.67
N LYS A 334 17.64 -7.68 35.54
CA LYS A 334 16.96 -8.09 34.29
C LYS A 334 16.72 -9.59 34.28
N SER A 335 15.52 -10.00 34.69
CA SER A 335 15.10 -11.41 34.65
C SER A 335 13.88 -11.62 33.75
N LYS A 336 13.69 -12.87 33.31
CA LYS A 336 12.45 -13.34 32.65
C LYS A 336 11.55 -14.13 33.60
N GLY A 337 11.98 -14.30 34.86
CA GLY A 337 11.22 -15.01 35.90
C GLY A 337 10.86 -16.46 35.55
N ASN A 338 11.67 -17.11 34.70
CA ASN A 338 11.43 -18.45 34.13
C ASN A 338 9.99 -18.65 33.59
N ARG A 339 9.34 -17.58 33.12
CA ARG A 339 7.96 -17.61 32.63
C ARG A 339 7.92 -17.66 31.12
N ASN A 340 7.09 -18.55 30.58
CA ASN A 340 6.85 -18.62 29.14
C ASN A 340 6.35 -17.28 28.56
N PRO A 341 6.71 -16.92 27.32
CA PRO A 341 6.27 -15.66 26.71
C PRO A 341 4.74 -15.58 26.57
N VAL A 342 4.12 -14.66 27.30
CA VAL A 342 2.69 -14.38 27.29
C VAL A 342 2.41 -12.88 27.08
N SER A 343 1.18 -12.55 26.69
CA SER A 343 0.64 -11.19 26.69
C SER A 343 0.38 -10.69 28.13
N PRO A 344 0.06 -9.40 28.33
CA PRO A 344 -0.31 -8.89 29.66
C PRO A 344 -1.52 -9.62 30.28
N TRP A 345 -2.36 -10.22 29.44
CA TRP A 345 -3.55 -10.97 29.86
C TRP A 345 -3.34 -12.49 29.82
N GLY A 346 -2.09 -12.96 29.91
CA GLY A 346 -1.76 -14.38 30.02
C GLY A 346 -1.82 -15.19 28.72
N GLN A 347 -2.34 -14.65 27.62
CA GLN A 347 -2.39 -15.36 26.33
C GLN A 347 -0.97 -15.67 25.79
N PRO A 348 -0.62 -16.92 25.41
CA PRO A 348 0.70 -17.27 24.90
C PRO A 348 1.11 -16.49 23.64
N ALA A 349 2.32 -15.92 23.64
CA ALA A 349 2.85 -15.07 22.57
C ALA A 349 3.79 -15.81 21.59
N LYS A 350 4.21 -17.03 21.93
CA LYS A 350 5.07 -17.91 21.11
C LYS A 350 4.56 -19.36 21.18
N GLY A 351 5.27 -20.30 20.54
CA GLY A 351 4.96 -21.73 20.61
C GLY A 351 3.84 -22.21 19.68
N GLY A 352 3.35 -21.36 18.77
CA GLY A 352 2.34 -21.76 17.78
C GLY A 352 0.89 -21.71 18.28
N PHE A 353 0.64 -21.12 19.46
CA PHE A 353 -0.70 -20.93 20.00
C PHE A 353 -1.64 -20.23 18.99
N LYS A 354 -2.77 -20.86 18.67
CA LYS A 354 -3.74 -20.38 17.66
C LYS A 354 -4.85 -19.60 18.37
N THR A 355 -5.01 -18.32 18.03
CA THR A 355 -5.98 -17.42 18.67
C THR A 355 -7.39 -17.44 18.06
N ARG A 356 -7.58 -18.14 16.94
CA ARG A 356 -8.90 -18.38 16.35
C ARG A 356 -9.67 -19.37 17.23
N LYS A 357 -10.92 -19.04 17.59
CA LYS A 357 -11.80 -19.92 18.36
C LYS A 357 -11.96 -21.27 17.65
N LYS A 358 -11.88 -22.37 18.41
CA LYS A 358 -12.02 -23.74 17.87
C LYS A 358 -13.38 -23.97 17.21
N SER A 359 -14.46 -23.47 17.83
CA SER A 359 -15.83 -23.57 17.31
C SER A 359 -16.05 -22.76 16.02
N ASN A 360 -15.31 -21.67 15.82
CA ASN A 360 -15.38 -20.87 14.60
C ASN A 360 -14.44 -21.43 13.53
N VAL A 361 -14.78 -22.59 12.98
CA VAL A 361 -14.00 -23.24 11.91
C VAL A 361 -14.11 -22.45 10.59
N ASN A 362 -13.01 -22.36 9.83
CA ASN A 362 -13.05 -21.72 8.51
C ASN A 362 -13.54 -22.70 7.46
N LYS A 363 -14.84 -22.75 7.21
CA LYS A 363 -15.43 -23.64 6.21
C LYS A 363 -14.95 -23.37 4.78
N TRP A 364 -14.38 -22.18 4.53
CA TRP A 364 -13.93 -21.76 3.21
C TRP A 364 -12.48 -22.14 2.89
N VAL A 365 -11.71 -22.68 3.84
CA VAL A 365 -10.30 -23.01 3.60
C VAL A 365 -10.20 -24.35 2.90
N VAL A 366 -9.46 -24.41 1.80
CA VAL A 366 -9.10 -25.66 1.11
C VAL A 366 -7.75 -26.13 1.64
N THR A 367 -6.74 -25.27 1.60
CA THR A 367 -5.41 -25.55 2.12
C THR A 367 -5.04 -24.48 3.15
N PRO A 368 -4.75 -24.86 4.41
CA PRO A 368 -4.36 -23.90 5.44
C PRO A 368 -2.99 -23.30 5.11
N ARG A 369 -2.74 -22.09 5.62
CA ARG A 369 -1.39 -21.48 5.51
C ARG A 369 -0.30 -22.38 6.11
N VAL A 370 0.84 -22.43 5.43
CA VAL A 370 2.04 -23.10 5.94
C VAL A 370 2.52 -22.41 7.22
N ARG A 371 2.88 -23.21 8.22
CA ARG A 371 3.40 -22.72 9.51
C ARG A 371 4.88 -22.93 9.57
N ASN A 372 5.60 -21.86 9.90
CA ASN A 372 7.05 -21.86 10.00
C ASN A 372 7.60 -22.61 11.25
N MET A 373 6.73 -22.96 12.20
CA MET A 373 7.06 -23.69 13.44
C MET A 373 8.24 -23.11 14.25
N GLY A 374 8.50 -21.81 14.13
CA GLY A 374 9.61 -21.14 14.85
C GLY A 374 10.99 -21.28 14.20
N LYS A 375 11.11 -21.96 13.05
CA LYS A 375 12.36 -22.07 12.30
C LYS A 375 12.83 -20.69 11.81
N ARG A 376 14.13 -20.42 11.83
CA ARG A 376 14.67 -19.16 11.28
C ARG A 376 14.52 -19.18 9.75
N ARG A 377 14.14 -18.05 9.15
CA ARG A 377 14.14 -17.89 7.69
C ARG A 377 15.44 -17.21 7.28
N ASP A 378 16.02 -17.66 6.18
CA ASP A 378 17.24 -17.05 5.64
C ASP A 378 16.95 -15.69 5.04
N LYS A 379 17.90 -14.78 5.25
CA LYS A 379 17.75 -13.36 4.90
C LYS A 379 17.82 -13.10 3.39
N ASN A 380 18.25 -14.09 2.61
CA ASN A 380 18.50 -13.99 1.17
C ASN A 380 17.44 -14.69 0.29
N MET A 381 16.40 -15.30 0.87
CA MET A 381 15.39 -16.09 0.15
C MET A 381 14.03 -15.37 -0.05
N SER A 382 13.98 -14.03 0.02
CA SER A 382 12.73 -13.27 -0.02
C SER A 382 12.68 -12.17 -1.06
#